data_AF-A0A1U7ETJ3-F1
#
_entry.id   AF-A0A1U7ETJ3-F1
#
_cell.length_a   1.000
_cell.length_b   1.000
_cell.length_c   1.000
_cell.angle_alpha   90.00
_cell.angle_beta   90.00
_cell.angle_gamma   90.00
#
_symmetry.space_group_name_H-M   'P 1'
#
loop_
_entity.id
_entity.type
_entity.pdbx_description
1 polymer ?
#
loop_
_entity_poly.entity_id
_entity_poly.type
_entity_poly.pdbx_seq_one_letter_code
_entity_poly.pdbx_strand_id
1 'polypeptide(L)'
;MGLRRVLFAPLYRIADWADSNPLSAVGAIIALGALAMLLVSMSLSLEATGAELTTEAETAMLLAELAAERPAYLVTAGVGLAVVLFYDG
;
A
#
# COMPACT_ATOMS: atom_id res chain seq x y z
N MET A 1 -32.31 -4.51 9.99
CA MET A 1 -30.85 -4.63 10.25
C MET A 1 -30.35 -3.26 10.70
N GLY A 2 -29.67 -3.15 11.85
CA GLY A 2 -29.27 -1.85 12.40
C GLY A 2 -28.21 -1.13 11.55
N LEU A 3 -28.31 0.20 11.42
CA LEU A 3 -27.41 1.06 10.62
C LEU A 3 -25.92 0.79 10.90
N ARG A 4 -25.56 0.52 12.17
CA ARG A 4 -24.22 0.13 12.58
C ARG A 4 -23.72 -1.13 11.87
N ARG A 5 -24.58 -2.13 11.68
CA ARG A 5 -24.22 -3.38 11.00
C ARG A 5 -23.94 -3.19 9.51
N VAL A 6 -24.61 -2.22 8.88
CA VAL A 6 -24.36 -1.85 7.47
C VAL A 6 -23.05 -1.07 7.34
N LEU A 7 -22.79 -0.13 8.25
CA LEU A 7 -21.54 0.63 8.30
C LEU A 7 -20.30 -0.25 8.52
N PHE A 8 -20.41 -1.28 9.36
CA PHE A 8 -19.30 -2.19 9.67
C PHE A 8 -19.30 -3.48 8.83
N ALA A 9 -20.30 -3.71 7.98
CA ALA A 9 -20.34 -4.85 7.07
C ALA A 9 -19.04 -5.06 6.25
N PRO A 10 -18.41 -4.02 5.66
CA PRO A 10 -17.17 -4.22 4.92
C PRO A 10 -16.01 -4.66 5.83
N LEU A 11 -15.93 -4.13 7.05
CA LEU A 11 -14.91 -4.50 8.03
C LEU A 11 -15.04 -5.96 8.45
N TYR A 12 -16.26 -6.43 8.73
CA TYR A 12 -16.50 -7.84 9.01
C TYR A 12 -16.13 -8.75 7.84
N ARG A 13 -16.45 -8.33 6.61
CA ARG A 13 -16.11 -9.11 5.41
C ARG A 13 -14.60 -9.22 5.18
N ILE A 14 -13.85 -8.16 5.47
CA ILE A 14 -12.38 -8.17 5.39
C ILE A 14 -11.80 -9.06 6.49
N ALA A 15 -12.33 -8.97 7.71
CA ALA A 15 -11.90 -9.82 8.82
C ALA A 15 -12.13 -11.32 8.49
N ASP A 16 -13.32 -11.69 8.03
CA ASP A 16 -13.64 -13.07 7.66
C ASP A 16 -12.74 -13.57 6.50
N TRP A 17 -12.44 -12.72 5.51
CA TRP A 17 -11.51 -13.04 4.44
C TRP A 17 -10.09 -13.26 4.96
N ALA A 18 -9.61 -12.40 5.85
CA ALA A 18 -8.27 -12.47 6.41
C ALA A 18 -8.09 -13.72 7.28
N ASP A 19 -9.10 -14.08 8.08
CA ASP A 19 -9.12 -15.32 8.85
C ASP A 19 -9.08 -16.56 7.95
N SER A 20 -9.74 -16.50 6.80
CA SER A 20 -9.72 -17.59 5.81
C SER A 20 -8.44 -17.65 4.99
N ASN A 21 -7.69 -16.55 4.89
CA ASN A 21 -6.50 -16.40 4.03
C ASN A 21 -5.35 -15.69 4.76
N PRO A 22 -4.81 -16.27 5.85
CA PRO A 22 -3.90 -15.56 6.75
C PRO A 22 -2.61 -15.11 6.06
N LEU A 23 -2.04 -15.92 5.16
CA LEU A 23 -0.82 -15.55 4.43
C LEU A 23 -1.07 -14.46 3.39
N SER A 24 -2.19 -14.52 2.67
CA SER A 24 -2.60 -13.45 1.75
C SER A 24 -2.85 -12.14 2.49
N ALA A 25 -3.46 -12.19 3.68
CA ALA A 25 -3.65 -11.01 4.53
C ALA A 25 -2.31 -10.38 4.97
N VAL A 26 -1.34 -11.20 5.39
CA VAL A 26 0.03 -10.74 5.69
C VAL A 26 0.69 -10.12 4.46
N GLY A 27 0.58 -10.77 3.29
CA GLY A 27 1.08 -10.24 2.03
C GLY A 27 0.49 -8.86 1.69
N ALA A 28 -0.81 -8.67 1.91
CA ALA A 28 -1.49 -7.40 1.69
C ALA A 28 -0.96 -6.30 2.64
N ILE A 29 -0.79 -6.62 3.93
CA ILE A 29 -0.24 -5.68 4.92
C ILE A 29 1.18 -5.27 4.55
N ILE A 30 2.01 -6.24 4.17
CA ILE A 30 3.40 -5.98 3.74
C ILE A 30 3.41 -5.07 2.51
N ALA A 31 2.57 -5.36 1.52
CA ALA A 31 2.51 -4.58 0.30
C ALA A 31 2.06 -3.14 0.56
N LEU A 32 0.98 -2.96 1.32
CA LEU A 32 0.45 -1.66 1.69
C LEU A 32 1.44 -0.87 2.54
N GLY A 33 2.13 -1.52 3.49
CA GLY A 33 3.15 -0.90 4.32
C GLY A 33 4.35 -0.41 3.51
N ALA A 34 4.81 -1.20 2.54
CA ALA A 34 5.90 -0.81 1.66
C ALA A 34 5.53 0.40 0.77
N LEU A 35 4.31 0.41 0.22
CA LEU A 35 3.80 1.54 -0.54
C LEU A 35 3.64 2.79 0.34
N ALA A 36 3.12 2.65 1.56
CA ALA A 36 3.01 3.76 2.49
C ALA A 36 4.38 4.37 2.82
N MET A 37 5.42 3.56 2.99
CA MET A 37 6.78 4.04 3.22
C MET A 37 7.35 4.81 2.04
N LEU A 38 7.03 4.43 0.80
CA LEU A 38 7.41 5.21 -0.39
C LEU A 38 6.73 6.59 -0.39
N LEU A 39 5.44 6.66 -0.05
CA LEU A 39 4.71 7.92 0.03
C LEU A 39 5.22 8.83 1.15
N VAL A 40 5.55 8.26 2.32
CA VAL A 40 6.19 9.01 3.41
C VAL A 40 7.55 9.54 2.98
N SER A 41 8.35 8.72 2.28
CA SER A 41 9.66 9.13 1.78
C SER A 41 9.56 10.27 0.76
N MET A 42 8.56 10.21 -0.12
CA MET A 42 8.21 11.29 -1.03
C MET A 42 7.85 12.58 -0.30
N SER A 43 6.97 12.51 0.71
CA SER A 43 6.56 13.67 1.52
C SER A 43 7.77 14.34 2.19
N LEU A 44 8.69 13.55 2.75
CA LEU A 44 9.90 14.06 3.39
C LEU A 44 10.87 14.71 2.38
N SER A 45 10.95 14.17 1.15
CA SER A 45 11.79 14.74 0.09
C SER A 45 11.26 16.11 -0.39
N LEU A 46 9.93 16.24 -0.51
CA LEU A 46 9.28 17.52 -0.85
C LEU A 46 9.47 18.56 0.24
N GLU A 47 9.32 18.17 1.51
CA GLU A 47 9.56 19.07 2.64
C GLU A 47 11.02 19.57 2.68
N ALA A 48 11.99 18.69 2.42
CA ALA A 48 13.41 19.04 2.41
C ALA A 48 13.79 19.98 1.25
N THR A 49 13.11 19.89 0.12
CA THR A 49 13.39 20.70 -1.08
C THR A 49 12.52 21.96 -1.17
N GLY A 50 11.46 22.06 -0.37
CA GLY A 50 10.44 23.11 -0.49
C GLY A 50 9.68 23.06 -1.82
N ALA A 51 9.72 21.92 -2.50
CA ALA A 51 9.09 21.75 -3.81
C ALA A 51 7.59 21.51 -3.65
N GLU A 52 6.80 22.15 -4.51
CA GLU A 52 5.36 21.92 -4.62
C GLU A 52 5.08 21.15 -5.91
N LEU A 53 4.42 20.00 -5.80
CA LEU A 53 4.02 19.19 -6.96
C LEU A 53 2.71 19.76 -7.51
N THR A 54 2.77 20.32 -8.71
CA THR A 54 1.63 20.99 -9.34
C THR A 54 0.94 20.11 -10.39
N THR A 55 1.63 19.06 -10.84
CA THR A 55 1.10 18.13 -11.85
C THR A 55 1.22 16.66 -11.44
N GLU A 56 0.34 15.83 -12.00
CA GLU A 56 0.40 14.37 -11.84
C GLU A 56 1.71 13.80 -12.42
N ALA A 57 2.23 14.39 -13.50
CA ALA A 57 3.47 13.98 -14.13
C ALA A 57 4.69 14.18 -13.22
N GLU A 58 4.76 15.32 -12.51
CA GLU A 58 5.81 15.60 -11.52
C GLU A 58 5.76 14.59 -10.36
N THR A 59 4.56 14.30 -9.87
CA THR A 59 4.35 13.30 -8.80
C THR A 59 4.82 11.92 -9.24
N ALA A 60 4.44 11.51 -10.46
CA ALA A 60 4.83 10.21 -10.99
C ALA A 60 6.35 10.10 -11.23
N MET A 61 6.99 11.17 -11.70
CA MET A 61 8.43 11.20 -11.93
C MET A 61 9.20 11.11 -10.62
N LEU A 62 8.80 11.87 -9.60
CA LEU A 62 9.43 11.85 -8.29
C LEU A 62 9.22 10.49 -7.59
N LEU A 63 8.03 9.90 -7.70
CA LEU A 63 7.78 8.55 -7.21
C LEU A 63 8.67 7.51 -7.91
N ALA A 64 8.87 7.63 -9.22
CA ALA A 64 9.74 6.74 -9.99
C ALA A 64 11.21 6.88 -9.58
N GLU A 65 11.67 8.09 -9.30
CA GLU A 65 13.03 8.37 -8.81
C GLU A 65 13.24 7.77 -7.41
N LEU A 66 12.31 8.00 -6.48
CA LEU A 66 12.32 7.38 -5.15
C LEU A 66 12.28 5.85 -5.20
N ALA A 67 11.48 5.29 -6.12
CA ALA A 67 11.42 3.87 -6.38
C ALA A 67 12.77 3.31 -6.87
N ALA A 68 13.47 4.03 -7.74
CA ALA A 68 14.78 3.65 -8.24
C ALA A 68 15.86 3.73 -7.16
N GLU A 69 15.82 4.75 -6.30
CA GLU A 69 16.74 4.90 -5.17
C GLU A 69 16.51 3.85 -4.07
N ARG A 70 15.25 3.46 -3.86
CA ARG A 70 14.84 2.55 -2.76
C ARG A 70 14.11 1.32 -3.29
N PRO A 71 14.78 0.47 -4.10
CA PRO A 71 14.14 -0.64 -4.80
C PRO A 71 13.54 -1.68 -3.84
N ALA A 72 14.06 -1.77 -2.60
CA ALA A 72 13.56 -2.69 -1.58
C ALA A 72 12.05 -2.52 -1.33
N TYR A 73 11.52 -1.29 -1.32
CA TYR A 73 10.09 -1.07 -1.09
C TYR A 73 9.23 -1.55 -2.27
N LEU A 74 9.69 -1.34 -3.51
CA LEU A 74 9.00 -1.86 -4.69
C LEU A 74 9.00 -3.38 -4.73
N VAL A 75 10.15 -4.00 -4.45
CA VAL A 75 10.26 -5.46 -4.41
C VAL A 75 9.36 -6.03 -3.31
N THR A 76 9.37 -5.41 -2.13
CA THR A 76 8.51 -5.82 -1.00
C THR A 76 7.03 -5.68 -1.35
N ALA A 77 6.64 -4.58 -2.01
CA ALA A 77 5.28 -4.38 -2.50
C ALA A 77 4.88 -5.43 -3.53
N GLY A 78 5.76 -5.71 -4.50
CA GLY A 78 5.54 -6.72 -5.54
C GLY A 78 5.41 -8.13 -4.97
N VAL A 79 6.28 -8.52 -4.03
CA VAL A 79 6.21 -9.82 -3.36
C VAL A 79 4.94 -9.95 -2.54
N GLY A 80 4.58 -8.93 -1.75
CA GLY A 80 3.34 -8.93 -0.97
C GLY A 80 2.11 -9.06 -1.87
N LEU A 81 2.07 -8.32 -3.00
CA LEU A 81 1.00 -8.45 -4.00
C LEU A 81 0.97 -9.83 -4.66
N ALA A 82 2.14 -10.41 -4.98
CA ALA A 82 2.20 -11.74 -5.56
C ALA A 82 1.63 -12.79 -4.59
N VAL A 83 1.94 -12.68 -3.29
CA VAL A 83 1.34 -13.54 -2.26
C VAL A 83 -0.17 -13.34 -2.23
N VAL A 84 -0.68 -12.10 -2.20
CA VAL A 84 -2.13 -11.85 -2.20
C VAL A 84 -2.85 -12.46 -3.41
N LEU A 85 -2.25 -12.37 -4.60
CA LEU A 85 -2.88 -12.74 -5.87
C LEU A 85 -2.77 -14.23 -6.19
N PHE A 86 -1.67 -14.87 -5.79
CA PHE A 86 -1.36 -16.24 -6.21
C PHE A 86 -1.36 -17.25 -5.06
N TYR A 87 -1.45 -16.80 -3.80
CA TYR A 87 -1.61 -17.70 -2.68
C TYR A 87 -3.10 -18.03 -2.47
N ASP A 88 -3.45 -19.29 -2.69
CA ASP A 88 -4.84 -19.78 -2.74
C ASP A 88 -5.33 -20.41 -1.43
N GLY A 89 -4.59 -20.24 -0.33
CA GLY A 89 -4.92 -20.81 1.00
C GLY A 89 -3.98 -21.92 1.45
#